data_AF-A0A7K9CPF0-F1
#
_entry.id   AF-A0A7K9CPF0-F1
#
_cell.length_a   1.000
_cell.length_b   1.000
_cell.length_c   1.000
_cell.angle_alpha   90.00
_cell.angle_beta   90.00
_cell.angle_gamma   90.00
#
_symmetry.space_group_name_H-M   'P 1'
#
loop_
_entity.id
_entity.type
_entity.pdbx_description
1 polymer ?
#
loop_
_entity_poly.entity_id
_entity_poly.type
_entity_poly.pdbx_seq_one_letter_code
_entity_poly.pdbx_strand_id
1 'polypeptide(L)'
;VQPPEKPLQAEEWNRLKEGFRSPEIFHEVMFNSMVRYNSPIDVAKSLLTHVAQSNGDIAYNLLVKYLALCVQQGQTSEIRDVYDIMKMRFRILESGAYNLLIKGLSNSDQWRIALTLLEEVKKNMIPSRTNYESCIKAAGRHQEMTLAFELYHEMLTKDLVPTLDILQAFFDFSRGMKGAELQKELFGILLYLRENQIYPHKTFMRSIKLWFESIPGGNWRGHLTNIKDSGKCPVCNHQLEDSDLTEEEYSDLREKIIRDVIHGTDTFRKTSPQEFEAFQTFVENRLPFDIVIDGLNVSHIKPRKMQCENLFDAVNFLAKGNARLLVLGRKHMLTNSSNWKRGIMKEMQNKADFFFAENISEDDAFLLYATLQSGKHCKFVTRDFLRDHKACLTDSLTRHLFRKWQRGHQIVFSPSAEGKHITFLVIEKMFLSVFIQQPAFRYDCVVQTTGDTWHIPYKDIFEEKYSYKIPKKWLCIQQK
;
A
#
# COMPACT_ATOMS: atom_id res chain seq x y z
N VAL A 1 16.44 18.69 26.57
CA VAL A 1 16.90 18.60 27.97
C VAL A 1 17.23 17.15 28.23
N GLN A 2 18.32 16.83 28.92
CA GLN A 2 18.59 15.44 29.30
C GLN A 2 17.71 15.10 30.52
N PRO A 3 16.91 14.02 30.47
CA PRO A 3 16.11 13.63 31.61
C PRO A 3 17.01 13.12 32.75
N PRO A 4 16.58 13.27 34.02
CA PRO A 4 17.31 12.70 35.15
C PRO A 4 17.41 11.18 35.05
N GLU A 5 18.50 10.61 35.58
CA GLU A 5 18.72 9.17 35.61
C GLU A 5 17.99 8.47 36.76
N LYS A 6 17.61 9.23 37.80
CA LYS A 6 16.91 8.76 38.99
C LYS A 6 15.70 9.64 39.31
N PRO A 7 14.70 9.10 40.04
CA PRO A 7 13.57 9.88 40.54
C PRO A 7 14.05 11.07 41.37
N LEU A 8 13.40 12.23 41.20
CA LEU A 8 13.75 13.46 41.92
C LEU A 8 12.65 13.84 42.91
N GLN A 9 13.04 14.50 44.00
CA GLN A 9 12.12 15.12 44.96
C GLN A 9 11.54 16.42 44.40
N ALA A 10 10.47 16.92 45.04
CA ALA A 10 9.76 18.12 44.58
C ALA A 10 10.68 19.35 44.49
N GLU A 11 11.59 19.54 45.44
CA GLU A 11 12.55 20.65 45.45
C GLU A 11 13.55 20.58 44.30
N GLU A 12 13.96 19.37 43.92
CA GLU A 12 14.88 19.14 42.80
C GLU A 12 14.19 19.42 41.46
N TRP A 13 12.93 19.01 41.32
CA TRP A 13 12.11 19.36 40.15
C TRP A 13 11.90 20.87 40.02
N ASN A 14 11.63 21.57 41.14
CA ASN A 14 11.51 23.02 41.16
C ASN A 14 12.79 23.71 40.67
N ARG A 15 13.97 23.30 41.16
CA ARG A 15 15.26 23.86 40.70
C ARG A 15 15.50 23.66 39.20
N LEU A 16 15.17 22.48 38.67
CA LEU A 16 15.31 22.22 37.23
C LEU A 16 14.34 23.06 36.41
N LYS A 17 13.12 23.28 36.89
CA LYS A 17 12.11 24.11 36.25
C LYS A 17 12.49 25.58 36.26
N GLU A 18 12.98 26.10 37.38
CA GLU A 18 13.47 27.48 37.53
C GLU A 18 14.69 27.77 36.64
N GLY A 19 15.59 26.79 36.50
CA GLY A 19 16.75 26.88 35.61
C GLY A 19 16.41 26.72 34.13
N PHE A 20 15.16 26.41 33.77
CA PHE A 20 14.74 26.20 32.39
C PHE A 20 14.26 27.51 31.76
N ARG A 21 14.70 27.78 30.52
CA ARG A 21 14.46 29.05 29.81
C ARG A 21 12.98 29.45 29.69
N SER A 22 12.09 28.45 29.66
CA SER A 22 10.64 28.60 29.48
C SER A 22 9.89 27.67 30.46
N PRO A 23 9.76 28.05 31.75
CA PRO A 23 9.20 27.19 32.80
C PRO A 23 7.79 26.67 32.51
N GLU A 24 7.00 27.39 31.71
CA GLU A 24 5.64 27.07 31.31
C GLU A 24 5.53 25.80 30.45
N ILE A 25 6.53 25.50 29.61
CA ILE A 25 6.57 24.29 28.78
C ILE A 25 7.50 23.21 29.35
N PHE A 26 8.10 23.44 30.52
CA PHE A 26 9.13 22.58 31.10
C PHE A 26 8.67 21.11 31.21
N HIS A 27 7.52 20.86 31.84
CA HIS A 27 7.01 19.50 32.04
C HIS A 27 6.80 18.78 30.71
N GLU A 28 6.29 19.49 29.70
CA GLU A 28 6.04 18.91 28.38
C GLU A 28 7.36 18.52 27.68
N VAL A 29 8.34 19.43 27.68
CA VAL A 29 9.66 19.20 27.10
C VAL A 29 10.39 18.07 27.83
N MET A 30 10.25 18.00 29.15
CA MET A 30 10.84 16.95 29.97
C MET A 30 10.24 15.59 29.64
N PHE A 31 8.92 15.47 29.57
CA PHE A 31 8.26 14.22 29.15
C PHE A 31 8.63 13.79 27.73
N ASN A 32 8.67 14.71 26.78
CA ASN A 32 9.15 14.42 25.43
C ASN A 32 10.59 13.88 25.45
N SER A 33 11.43 14.42 26.32
CA SER A 33 12.80 13.94 26.50
C SER A 33 12.81 12.55 27.13
N MET A 34 12.00 12.29 28.16
CA MET A 34 11.88 10.96 28.79
C MET A 34 11.43 9.89 27.79
N VAL A 35 10.43 10.17 26.95
CA VAL A 35 9.98 9.26 25.87
C VAL A 35 11.13 9.01 24.88
N ARG A 36 11.81 10.07 24.43
CA ARG A 36 12.92 9.96 23.48
C ARG A 36 14.09 9.14 24.01
N TYR A 37 14.44 9.29 25.28
CA TYR A 37 15.55 8.59 25.92
C TYR A 37 15.13 7.28 26.60
N ASN A 38 13.85 6.91 26.51
CA ASN A 38 13.28 5.75 27.20
C ASN A 38 13.62 5.71 28.70
N SER A 39 13.45 6.85 29.39
CA SER A 39 13.83 7.00 30.79
C SER A 39 13.07 6.03 31.72
N PRO A 40 13.63 5.65 32.87
CA PRO A 40 12.93 4.78 33.82
C PRO A 40 11.59 5.37 34.26
N ILE A 41 10.59 4.50 34.40
CA ILE A 41 9.21 4.90 34.71
C ILE A 41 9.12 5.63 36.05
N ASP A 42 9.92 5.26 37.04
CA ASP A 42 9.95 5.93 38.34
C ASP A 42 10.35 7.41 38.24
N VAL A 43 11.20 7.77 37.27
CA VAL A 43 11.55 9.18 37.02
C VAL A 43 10.33 9.93 36.50
N ALA A 44 9.63 9.35 35.54
CA ALA A 44 8.41 9.93 34.98
C ALA A 44 7.28 10.04 36.03
N LYS A 45 7.14 9.02 36.91
CA LYS A 45 6.21 9.04 38.04
C LYS A 45 6.54 10.16 39.02
N SER A 46 7.82 10.34 39.37
CA SER A 46 8.23 11.44 40.26
C SER A 46 7.87 12.81 39.69
N LEU A 47 7.98 12.99 38.37
CA LEU A 47 7.55 14.22 37.70
C LEU A 47 6.01 14.37 37.72
N LEU A 48 5.25 13.31 37.47
CA LEU A 48 3.78 13.36 37.59
C LEU A 48 3.32 13.71 39.00
N THR A 49 3.93 13.11 40.03
CA THR A 49 3.64 13.40 41.44
C THR A 49 3.93 14.87 41.74
N HIS A 50 5.07 15.38 41.30
CA HIS A 50 5.41 16.80 41.47
C HIS A 50 4.40 17.73 40.78
N VAL A 51 3.99 17.40 39.55
CA VAL A 51 2.96 18.17 38.81
C VAL A 51 1.62 18.14 39.53
N ALA A 52 1.17 16.97 39.98
CA ALA A 52 -0.09 16.82 40.70
C ALA A 52 -0.10 17.60 42.02
N GLN A 53 1.01 17.60 42.76
CA GLN A 53 1.16 18.37 44.00
C GLN A 53 1.17 19.88 43.75
N SER A 54 1.83 20.33 42.68
CA SER A 54 1.98 21.76 42.38
C SER A 54 0.73 22.38 41.77
N ASN A 55 0.05 21.65 40.89
CA ASN A 55 -1.08 22.16 40.10
C ASN A 55 -2.44 21.64 40.58
N GLY A 56 -2.47 20.72 41.55
CA GLY A 56 -3.68 20.03 42.01
C GLY A 56 -4.21 18.96 41.04
N ASP A 57 -3.74 18.95 39.78
CA ASP A 57 -4.16 18.00 38.76
C ASP A 57 -3.08 17.80 37.67
N ILE A 58 -3.17 16.69 36.94
CA ILE A 58 -2.29 16.35 35.81
C ILE A 58 -3.02 16.64 34.51
N ALA A 59 -2.45 17.52 33.68
CA ALA A 59 -3.02 17.85 32.38
C ALA A 59 -3.07 16.64 31.42
N TYR A 60 -4.11 16.58 30.58
CA TYR A 60 -4.36 15.49 29.62
C TYR A 60 -3.14 15.17 28.74
N ASN A 61 -2.49 16.19 28.19
CA ASN A 61 -1.31 16.04 27.33
C ASN A 61 -0.12 15.36 28.04
N LEU A 62 0.05 15.57 29.35
CA LEU A 62 1.10 14.92 30.13
C LEU A 62 0.76 13.44 30.38
N LEU A 63 -0.52 13.11 30.62
CA LEU A 63 -0.97 11.71 30.72
C LEU A 63 -0.73 10.95 29.42
N VAL A 64 -1.01 11.55 28.25
CA VAL A 64 -0.74 10.92 26.95
C VAL A 64 0.77 10.64 26.75
N LYS A 65 1.65 11.56 27.17
CA LYS A 65 3.11 11.35 27.08
C LYS A 65 3.62 10.30 28.04
N TYR A 66 3.09 10.29 29.27
CA TYR A 66 3.39 9.22 30.22
C TYR A 66 2.91 7.86 29.71
N LEU A 67 1.68 7.80 29.18
CA LEU A 67 1.14 6.60 28.53
C LEU A 67 2.05 6.12 27.40
N ALA A 68 2.54 7.02 26.54
CA ALA A 68 3.46 6.66 25.46
C ALA A 68 4.73 5.98 25.97
N LEU A 69 5.33 6.49 27.07
CA LEU A 69 6.47 5.87 27.73
C LEU A 69 6.11 4.48 28.31
N CYS A 70 4.96 4.37 28.97
CA CYS A 70 4.49 3.11 29.55
C CYS A 70 4.28 2.03 28.46
N VAL A 71 3.66 2.40 27.34
CA VAL A 71 3.46 1.52 26.18
C VAL A 71 4.79 1.11 25.56
N GLN A 72 5.75 2.03 25.44
CA GLN A 72 7.09 1.73 24.91
C GLN A 72 7.86 0.73 25.79
N GLN A 73 7.64 0.76 27.11
CA GLN A 73 8.29 -0.14 28.07
C GLN A 73 7.47 -1.38 28.44
N GLY A 74 6.25 -1.52 27.91
CA GLY A 74 5.37 -2.65 28.24
C GLY A 74 4.83 -2.66 29.67
N GLN A 75 4.76 -1.50 30.33
CA GLN A 75 4.28 -1.37 31.72
C GLN A 75 2.75 -1.47 31.79
N THR A 76 2.23 -2.70 31.79
CA THR A 76 0.79 -2.95 31.71
C THR A 76 0.00 -2.36 32.88
N SER A 77 0.52 -2.46 34.11
CA SER A 77 -0.13 -1.87 35.30
C SER A 77 -0.28 -0.36 35.15
N GLU A 78 0.78 0.33 34.75
CA GLU A 78 0.76 1.79 34.57
C GLU A 78 -0.17 2.20 33.41
N ILE A 79 -0.19 1.44 32.30
CA ILE A 79 -1.13 1.68 31.20
C ILE A 79 -2.58 1.57 31.70
N ARG A 80 -2.87 0.59 32.56
CA ARG A 80 -4.19 0.40 33.14
C ARG A 80 -4.56 1.54 34.10
N ASP A 81 -3.65 1.97 34.95
CA ASP A 81 -3.89 3.08 35.86
C ASP A 81 -4.18 4.37 35.08
N VAL A 82 -3.39 4.66 34.04
CA VAL A 82 -3.62 5.84 33.18
C VAL A 82 -4.94 5.71 32.44
N TYR A 83 -5.30 4.52 31.95
CA TYR A 83 -6.59 4.27 31.33
C TYR A 83 -7.76 4.62 32.26
N ASP A 84 -7.73 4.13 33.50
CA ASP A 84 -8.79 4.36 34.48
C ASP A 84 -8.87 5.86 34.87
N ILE A 85 -7.71 6.53 35.06
CA ILE A 85 -7.65 7.99 35.28
C ILE A 85 -8.27 8.73 34.11
N MET A 86 -7.91 8.38 32.88
CA MET A 86 -8.38 9.08 31.69
C MET A 86 -9.88 8.87 31.48
N LYS A 87 -10.41 7.67 31.71
CA LYS A 87 -11.85 7.37 31.62
C LYS A 87 -12.68 8.09 32.68
N MET A 88 -12.15 8.21 33.90
CA MET A 88 -12.83 8.91 34.99
C MET A 88 -12.88 10.42 34.75
N ARG A 89 -11.81 10.99 34.18
CA ARG A 89 -11.65 12.45 34.06
C ARG A 89 -12.10 13.02 32.72
N PHE A 90 -12.03 12.24 31.64
CA PHE A 90 -12.29 12.73 30.28
C PHE A 90 -13.35 11.88 29.59
N ARG A 91 -14.41 12.53 29.12
CA ARG A 91 -15.55 11.86 28.46
C ARG A 91 -15.18 11.26 27.09
N ILE A 92 -14.28 11.91 26.35
CA ILE A 92 -13.84 11.49 25.01
C ILE A 92 -12.32 11.61 24.97
N LEU A 93 -11.65 10.55 24.51
CA LEU A 93 -10.22 10.56 24.26
C LEU A 93 -9.95 10.86 22.79
N GLU A 94 -8.82 11.51 22.50
CA GLU A 94 -8.39 11.72 21.12
C GLU A 94 -7.86 10.43 20.47
N SER A 95 -7.79 10.40 19.14
CA SER A 95 -7.33 9.24 18.37
C SER A 95 -5.94 8.74 18.81
N GLY A 96 -5.02 9.65 19.12
CA GLY A 96 -3.67 9.31 19.61
C GLY A 96 -3.67 8.53 20.93
N ALA A 97 -4.52 8.92 21.88
CA ALA A 97 -4.64 8.23 23.16
C ALA A 97 -5.25 6.83 23.00
N TYR A 98 -6.34 6.70 22.22
CA TYR A 98 -6.91 5.38 21.90
C TYR A 98 -5.91 4.46 21.21
N ASN A 99 -5.13 4.97 20.25
CA ASN A 99 -4.07 4.21 19.58
C ASN A 99 -3.04 3.66 20.57
N LEU A 100 -2.59 4.48 21.53
CA LEU A 100 -1.65 4.06 22.56
C LEU A 100 -2.25 3.03 23.51
N LEU A 101 -3.47 3.27 24.01
CA LEU A 101 -4.16 2.35 24.93
C LEU A 101 -4.40 0.99 24.29
N ILE A 102 -4.96 0.95 23.08
CA ILE A 102 -5.22 -0.28 22.33
C ILE A 102 -3.90 -1.02 22.08
N LYS A 103 -2.86 -0.32 21.62
CA LYS A 103 -1.54 -0.93 21.38
C LYS A 103 -0.93 -1.48 22.66
N GLY A 104 -0.97 -0.75 23.76
CA GLY A 104 -0.44 -1.15 25.06
C GLY A 104 -1.14 -2.40 25.60
N LEU A 105 -2.46 -2.33 25.74
CA LEU A 105 -3.27 -3.39 26.34
C LEU A 105 -3.34 -4.64 25.46
N SER A 106 -3.30 -4.50 24.12
CA SER A 106 -3.28 -5.66 23.21
C SER A 106 -2.04 -6.55 23.35
N ASN A 107 -0.96 -6.04 23.94
CA ASN A 107 0.27 -6.80 24.18
C ASN A 107 0.33 -7.38 25.61
N SER A 108 -0.77 -7.32 26.37
CA SER A 108 -0.86 -7.85 27.73
C SER A 108 -2.00 -8.87 27.88
N ASP A 109 -2.11 -9.42 29.09
CA ASP A 109 -3.22 -10.27 29.52
C ASP A 109 -4.58 -9.55 29.51
N GLN A 110 -4.56 -8.21 29.52
CA GLN A 110 -5.73 -7.34 29.50
C GLN A 110 -6.24 -6.99 28.08
N TRP A 111 -5.81 -7.75 27.06
CA TRP A 111 -6.14 -7.47 25.65
C TRP A 111 -7.64 -7.40 25.33
N ARG A 112 -8.51 -8.03 26.13
CA ARG A 112 -9.97 -7.90 25.98
C ARG A 112 -10.45 -6.46 26.14
N ILE A 113 -9.79 -5.67 26.99
CA ILE A 113 -10.07 -4.24 27.13
C ILE A 113 -9.68 -3.49 25.85
N ALA A 114 -8.63 -3.90 25.15
CA ALA A 114 -8.28 -3.33 23.85
C ALA A 114 -9.38 -3.55 22.79
N LEU A 115 -10.07 -4.70 22.81
CA LEU A 115 -11.25 -4.94 21.97
C LEU A 115 -12.41 -4.00 22.33
N THR A 116 -12.70 -3.83 23.63
CA THR A 116 -13.73 -2.88 24.08
C THR A 116 -13.42 -1.46 23.61
N LEU A 117 -12.15 -1.05 23.70
CA LEU A 117 -11.72 0.26 23.20
C LEU A 117 -11.84 0.37 21.68
N LEU A 118 -11.55 -0.68 20.93
CA LEU A 118 -11.76 -0.70 19.49
C LEU A 118 -13.24 -0.47 19.14
N GLU A 119 -14.17 -1.12 19.86
CA GLU A 119 -15.61 -0.92 19.68
C GLU A 119 -16.07 0.51 20.04
N GLU A 120 -15.48 1.11 21.08
CA GLU A 120 -15.74 2.51 21.40
C GLU A 120 -15.22 3.47 20.32
N VAL A 121 -14.03 3.19 19.76
CA VAL A 121 -13.49 3.97 18.64
C VAL A 121 -14.42 3.84 17.45
N LYS A 122 -14.89 2.64 17.09
CA LYS A 122 -15.84 2.43 15.97
C LYS A 122 -17.14 3.23 16.12
N LYS A 123 -17.62 3.44 17.35
CA LYS A 123 -18.85 4.21 17.62
C LYS A 123 -18.66 5.72 17.49
N ASN A 124 -17.46 6.23 17.77
CA ASN A 124 -17.23 7.67 17.91
C ASN A 124 -16.27 8.25 16.84
N MET A 125 -15.48 7.42 16.18
CA MET A 125 -14.35 7.79 15.32
C MET A 125 -14.09 6.72 14.23
N ILE A 126 -13.13 6.99 13.34
CA ILE A 126 -12.63 6.02 12.37
C ILE A 126 -11.43 5.30 12.98
N PRO A 127 -11.48 3.98 13.22
CA PRO A 127 -10.32 3.25 13.73
C PRO A 127 -9.17 3.25 12.73
N SER A 128 -7.96 3.40 13.23
CA SER A 128 -6.74 3.31 12.42
C SER A 128 -6.38 1.85 12.12
N ARG A 129 -5.58 1.63 11.07
CA ARG A 129 -4.95 0.32 10.79
C ARG A 129 -4.29 -0.26 12.04
N THR A 130 -3.56 0.56 12.79
CA THR A 130 -2.85 0.12 14.01
C THR A 130 -3.81 -0.41 15.07
N ASN A 131 -5.03 0.12 15.18
CA ASN A 131 -6.02 -0.38 16.15
C ASN A 131 -6.45 -1.81 15.83
N TYR A 132 -6.81 -2.07 14.57
CA TYR A 132 -7.17 -3.40 14.09
C TYR A 132 -6.00 -4.37 14.24
N GLU A 133 -4.82 -4.03 13.72
CA GLU A 133 -3.66 -4.93 13.76
C GLU A 133 -3.23 -5.29 15.19
N SER A 134 -3.35 -4.35 16.14
CA SER A 134 -3.08 -4.61 17.55
C SER A 134 -4.04 -5.66 18.11
N CYS A 135 -5.35 -5.50 17.86
CA CYS A 135 -6.38 -6.42 18.32
C CYS A 135 -6.30 -7.80 17.63
N ILE A 136 -6.01 -7.84 16.33
CA ILE A 136 -5.82 -9.09 15.57
C ILE A 136 -4.62 -9.86 16.13
N LYS A 137 -3.47 -9.19 16.40
CA LYS A 137 -2.31 -9.84 17.02
C LYS A 137 -2.64 -10.39 18.40
N ALA A 138 -3.40 -9.66 19.20
CA ALA A 138 -3.84 -10.13 20.51
C ALA A 138 -4.71 -11.39 20.39
N ALA A 139 -5.77 -11.35 19.57
CA ALA A 139 -6.64 -12.50 19.34
C ALA A 139 -5.85 -13.74 18.89
N GLY A 140 -4.91 -13.57 17.96
CA GLY A 140 -4.04 -14.65 17.48
C GLY A 140 -3.13 -15.24 18.57
N ARG A 141 -2.50 -14.41 19.42
CA ARG A 141 -1.69 -14.89 20.56
C ARG A 141 -2.51 -15.70 21.56
N HIS A 142 -3.78 -15.33 21.72
CA HIS A 142 -4.74 -16.02 22.60
C HIS A 142 -5.50 -17.15 21.88
N GLN A 143 -5.07 -17.56 20.69
CA GLN A 143 -5.64 -18.67 19.91
C GLN A 143 -7.11 -18.47 19.50
N GLU A 144 -7.58 -17.22 19.47
CA GLU A 144 -8.93 -16.84 19.00
C GLU A 144 -8.88 -16.45 17.52
N MET A 145 -8.51 -17.43 16.68
CA MET A 145 -8.28 -17.19 15.25
C MET A 145 -9.55 -16.76 14.51
N THR A 146 -10.74 -17.24 14.90
CA THR A 146 -12.01 -16.80 14.31
C THR A 146 -12.20 -15.29 14.48
N LEU A 147 -12.02 -14.77 15.69
CA LEU A 147 -12.08 -13.34 15.97
C LEU A 147 -10.98 -12.56 15.22
N ALA A 148 -9.78 -13.13 15.14
CA ALA A 148 -8.68 -12.52 14.38
C ALA A 148 -9.05 -12.32 12.90
N PHE A 149 -9.68 -13.31 12.26
CA PHE A 149 -10.15 -13.21 10.87
C PHE A 149 -11.36 -12.29 10.71
N GLU A 150 -12.32 -12.29 11.64
CA GLU A 150 -13.43 -11.32 11.65
C GLU A 150 -12.92 -9.88 11.63
N LEU A 151 -11.97 -9.54 12.51
CA LEU A 151 -11.34 -8.23 12.57
C LEU A 151 -10.51 -7.91 11.32
N TYR A 152 -9.87 -8.92 10.71
CA TYR A 152 -9.13 -8.76 9.47
C TYR A 152 -10.05 -8.43 8.29
N HIS A 153 -11.15 -9.16 8.14
CA HIS A 153 -12.15 -8.89 7.09
C HIS A 153 -12.82 -7.53 7.29
N GLU A 154 -13.15 -7.17 8.53
CA GLU A 154 -13.66 -5.84 8.83
C GLU A 154 -12.64 -4.73 8.45
N MET A 155 -11.36 -4.94 8.74
CA MET A 155 -10.30 -4.02 8.33
C MET A 155 -10.26 -3.87 6.80
N LEU A 156 -10.36 -4.97 6.04
CA LEU A 156 -10.38 -4.95 4.58
C LEU A 156 -11.60 -4.23 4.01
N THR A 157 -12.79 -4.41 4.58
CA THR A 157 -14.01 -3.72 4.12
C THR A 157 -13.98 -2.20 4.35
N LYS A 158 -13.03 -1.72 5.17
CA LYS A 158 -12.76 -0.28 5.40
C LYS A 158 -11.57 0.23 4.58
N ASP A 159 -11.15 -0.51 3.56
CA ASP A 159 -10.01 -0.19 2.67
C ASP A 159 -8.67 -0.01 3.40
N LEU A 160 -8.54 -0.56 4.61
CA LEU A 160 -7.30 -0.52 5.38
C LEU A 160 -6.37 -1.65 4.91
N VAL A 161 -5.20 -1.27 4.39
CA VAL A 161 -4.22 -2.22 3.86
C VAL A 161 -3.44 -2.90 4.99
N PRO A 162 -3.53 -4.24 5.17
CA PRO A 162 -2.76 -4.98 6.16
C PRO A 162 -1.24 -4.85 5.93
N THR A 163 -0.49 -4.74 7.02
CA THR A 163 0.98 -4.86 7.00
C THR A 163 1.43 -6.31 6.75
N LEU A 164 2.64 -6.48 6.22
CA LEU A 164 3.24 -7.82 6.10
C LEU A 164 3.40 -8.50 7.45
N ASP A 165 3.62 -7.73 8.52
CA ASP A 165 3.72 -8.24 9.88
C ASP A 165 2.42 -8.89 10.36
N ILE A 166 1.26 -8.29 10.06
CA ILE A 166 -0.02 -8.89 10.47
C ILE A 166 -0.34 -10.14 9.66
N LEU A 167 -0.06 -10.11 8.34
CA LEU A 167 -0.25 -11.28 7.48
C LEU A 167 0.68 -12.42 7.89
N GLN A 168 1.94 -12.14 8.23
CA GLN A 168 2.86 -13.12 8.78
C GLN A 168 2.34 -13.72 10.09
N ALA A 169 1.83 -12.89 11.00
CA ALA A 169 1.35 -13.32 12.30
C ALA A 169 0.23 -14.36 12.21
N PHE A 170 -0.66 -14.27 11.21
CA PHE A 170 -1.67 -15.30 10.96
C PHE A 170 -1.06 -16.68 10.74
N PHE A 171 -0.01 -16.80 9.93
CA PHE A 171 0.67 -18.08 9.71
C PHE A 171 1.46 -18.53 10.93
N ASP A 172 2.04 -17.60 11.69
CA ASP A 172 2.79 -17.91 12.90
C ASP A 172 1.90 -18.46 14.02
N PHE A 173 0.74 -17.86 14.25
CA PHE A 173 -0.20 -18.31 15.28
C PHE A 173 -0.96 -19.59 14.89
N SER A 174 -1.11 -19.86 13.59
CA SER A 174 -1.88 -21.00 13.09
C SER A 174 -1.10 -22.31 12.98
N ARG A 175 0.19 -22.35 13.36
CA ARG A 175 1.03 -23.54 13.21
C ARG A 175 0.49 -24.72 14.02
N GLY A 176 0.32 -25.87 13.37
CA GLY A 176 -0.20 -27.10 14.00
C GLY A 176 -1.70 -27.06 14.34
N MET A 177 -2.40 -25.95 14.09
CA MET A 177 -3.84 -25.88 14.25
C MET A 177 -4.55 -26.69 13.16
N LYS A 178 -5.72 -27.23 13.49
CA LYS A 178 -6.58 -27.97 12.55
C LYS A 178 -7.85 -27.18 12.27
N GLY A 179 -8.37 -27.30 11.06
CA GLY A 179 -9.66 -26.73 10.68
C GLY A 179 -9.68 -26.32 9.22
N ALA A 180 -10.67 -26.82 8.47
CA ALA A 180 -10.82 -26.49 7.06
C ALA A 180 -11.07 -24.98 6.85
N GLU A 181 -11.83 -24.33 7.75
CA GLU A 181 -12.09 -22.90 7.65
C GLU A 181 -10.81 -22.07 7.88
N LEU A 182 -10.01 -22.42 8.90
CA LEU A 182 -8.71 -21.76 9.13
C LEU A 182 -7.78 -21.91 7.92
N GLN A 183 -7.72 -23.10 7.32
CA GLN A 183 -6.91 -23.33 6.14
C GLN A 183 -7.38 -22.49 4.95
N LYS A 184 -8.70 -22.42 4.74
CA LYS A 184 -9.32 -21.60 3.68
C LYS A 184 -9.00 -20.12 3.86
N GLU A 185 -9.05 -19.61 5.08
CA GLU A 185 -8.70 -18.22 5.40
C GLU A 185 -7.22 -17.91 5.11
N LEU A 186 -6.31 -18.82 5.50
CA LEU A 186 -4.87 -18.67 5.22
C LEU A 186 -4.55 -18.77 3.72
N PHE A 187 -5.26 -19.61 2.97
CA PHE A 187 -5.21 -19.60 1.50
C PHE A 187 -5.75 -18.30 0.94
N GLY A 188 -6.81 -17.73 1.54
CA GLY A 188 -7.32 -16.40 1.24
C GLY A 188 -6.24 -15.32 1.36
N ILE A 189 -5.38 -15.37 2.38
CA ILE A 189 -4.24 -14.45 2.49
C ILE A 189 -3.24 -14.64 1.32
N LEU A 190 -2.93 -15.87 0.92
CA LEU A 190 -2.03 -16.12 -0.23
C LEU A 190 -2.62 -15.58 -1.54
N LEU A 191 -3.93 -15.71 -1.71
CA LEU A 191 -4.65 -15.10 -2.83
C LEU A 191 -4.67 -13.57 -2.74
N TYR A 192 -4.79 -13.01 -1.54
CA TYR A 192 -4.63 -11.57 -1.33
C TYR A 192 -3.23 -11.09 -1.76
N LEU A 193 -2.17 -11.85 -1.47
CA LEU A 193 -0.82 -11.56 -1.95
C LEU A 193 -0.74 -11.61 -3.48
N ARG A 194 -1.37 -12.61 -4.11
CA ARG A 194 -1.50 -12.73 -5.59
C ARG A 194 -2.20 -11.50 -6.19
N GLU A 195 -3.38 -11.17 -5.69
CA GLU A 195 -4.26 -10.12 -6.22
C GLU A 195 -3.68 -8.71 -6.07
N ASN A 196 -2.78 -8.51 -5.10
CA ASN A 196 -2.17 -7.22 -4.81
C ASN A 196 -0.67 -7.16 -5.13
N GLN A 197 -0.11 -8.23 -5.71
CA GLN A 197 1.30 -8.35 -6.08
C GLN A 197 2.24 -8.04 -4.90
N ILE A 198 1.88 -8.56 -3.73
CA ILE A 198 2.64 -8.35 -2.50
C ILE A 198 3.62 -9.51 -2.33
N TYR A 199 4.90 -9.17 -2.26
CA TYR A 199 5.95 -10.16 -2.06
C TYR A 199 6.31 -10.25 -0.57
N PRO A 200 6.12 -11.41 0.08
CA PRO A 200 6.60 -11.61 1.44
C PRO A 200 8.12 -11.42 1.51
N HIS A 201 8.60 -10.93 2.64
CA HIS A 201 10.03 -11.00 2.98
C HIS A 201 10.39 -12.41 3.45
N LYS A 202 11.69 -12.69 3.53
CA LYS A 202 12.23 -14.02 3.87
C LYS A 202 11.66 -14.64 5.15
N THR A 203 11.41 -13.85 6.21
CA THR A 203 10.82 -14.38 7.46
C THR A 203 9.35 -14.72 7.31
N PHE A 204 8.58 -13.89 6.60
CA PHE A 204 7.18 -14.19 6.30
C PHE A 204 7.07 -15.44 5.43
N MET A 205 7.87 -15.55 4.36
CA MET A 205 7.92 -16.76 3.54
C MET A 205 8.24 -18.02 4.37
N ARG A 206 9.20 -17.95 5.31
CA ARG A 206 9.50 -19.07 6.22
C ARG A 206 8.29 -19.44 7.09
N SER A 207 7.53 -18.46 7.53
CA SER A 207 6.32 -18.66 8.35
C SER A 207 5.25 -19.41 7.56
N ILE A 208 5.04 -19.02 6.29
CA ILE A 208 4.16 -19.73 5.35
C ILE A 208 4.64 -21.18 5.18
N LYS A 209 5.92 -21.39 4.89
CA LYS A 209 6.51 -22.74 4.73
C LYS A 209 6.23 -23.62 5.96
N LEU A 210 6.56 -23.12 7.15
CA LEU A 210 6.40 -23.86 8.41
C LEU A 210 4.93 -24.16 8.71
N TRP A 211 4.03 -23.24 8.38
CA TRP A 211 2.60 -23.49 8.52
C TRP A 211 2.14 -24.65 7.64
N PHE A 212 2.43 -24.62 6.33
CA PHE A 212 2.06 -25.71 5.41
C PHE A 212 2.58 -27.08 5.91
N GLU A 213 3.85 -27.15 6.29
CA GLU A 213 4.48 -28.37 6.80
C GLU A 213 3.94 -28.84 8.15
N SER A 214 3.25 -27.96 8.89
CA SER A 214 2.59 -28.27 10.15
C SER A 214 1.15 -28.78 10.00
N ILE A 215 0.54 -28.70 8.81
CA ILE A 215 -0.84 -29.11 8.57
C ILE A 215 -0.97 -30.63 8.78
N PRO A 216 -1.70 -31.09 9.81
CA PRO A 216 -1.78 -32.51 10.12
C PRO A 216 -2.49 -33.29 9.00
N GLY A 217 -1.85 -34.35 8.50
CA GLY A 217 -2.37 -35.16 7.39
C GLY A 217 -2.25 -34.51 6.01
N GLY A 218 -1.70 -33.30 5.92
CA GLY A 218 -1.58 -32.57 4.65
C GLY A 218 -0.40 -33.01 3.77
N ASN A 219 0.63 -33.67 4.33
CA ASN A 219 1.84 -34.10 3.62
C ASN A 219 2.54 -33.02 2.77
N TRP A 220 2.41 -31.75 3.15
CA TRP A 220 3.04 -30.65 2.43
C TRP A 220 4.55 -30.61 2.67
N ARG A 221 5.33 -30.29 1.63
CA ARG A 221 6.77 -30.02 1.73
C ARG A 221 7.15 -28.76 0.98
N GLY A 222 7.83 -27.84 1.65
CA GLY A 222 8.32 -26.60 1.06
C GLY A 222 9.81 -26.66 0.71
N HIS A 223 10.17 -26.14 -0.46
CA HIS A 223 11.55 -26.00 -0.92
C HIS A 223 11.80 -24.60 -1.42
N LEU A 224 12.90 -23.99 -0.96
CA LEU A 224 13.35 -22.71 -1.48
C LEU A 224 14.08 -22.95 -2.79
N THR A 225 13.77 -22.13 -3.79
CA THR A 225 14.32 -22.29 -5.13
C THR A 225 14.48 -20.95 -5.84
N ASN A 226 15.22 -20.97 -6.95
CA ASN A 226 15.32 -19.87 -7.89
C ASN A 226 14.76 -20.33 -9.22
N ILE A 227 13.85 -19.54 -9.78
CA ILE A 227 13.27 -19.83 -11.09
C ILE A 227 14.10 -19.10 -12.14
N LYS A 228 14.51 -19.86 -13.17
CA LYS A 228 15.25 -19.35 -14.32
C LYS A 228 14.28 -18.70 -15.31
N ASP A 229 14.81 -17.98 -16.29
CA ASP A 229 14.01 -17.24 -17.29
C ASP A 229 13.04 -18.13 -18.10
N SER A 230 13.23 -19.46 -18.08
CA SER A 230 12.29 -20.44 -18.65
C SER A 230 10.95 -20.53 -17.94
N GLY A 231 10.82 -20.07 -16.69
CA GLY A 231 9.59 -20.20 -15.89
C GLY A 231 9.30 -21.60 -15.34
N LYS A 232 10.05 -22.62 -15.74
CA LYS A 232 9.95 -23.96 -15.15
C LYS A 232 10.56 -24.01 -13.74
N CYS A 233 9.77 -24.44 -12.76
CA CYS A 233 10.21 -24.65 -11.39
C CYS A 233 11.13 -25.89 -11.31
N PRO A 234 12.37 -25.78 -10.79
CA PRO A 234 13.31 -26.91 -10.75
C PRO A 234 13.02 -27.91 -9.63
N VAL A 235 12.05 -27.64 -8.75
CA VAL A 235 11.66 -28.53 -7.65
C VAL A 235 10.56 -29.49 -8.11
N CYS A 236 9.46 -28.93 -8.62
CA CYS A 236 8.27 -29.69 -9.00
C CYS A 236 8.14 -29.92 -10.51
N ASN A 237 9.01 -29.32 -11.33
CA ASN A 237 8.93 -29.30 -12.79
C ASN A 237 7.69 -28.60 -13.38
N HIS A 238 6.86 -27.96 -12.57
CA HIS A 238 5.72 -27.18 -13.04
C HIS A 238 6.17 -25.94 -13.83
N GLN A 239 5.46 -25.64 -14.91
CA GLN A 239 5.65 -24.44 -15.70
C GLN A 239 4.82 -23.31 -15.08
N LEU A 240 5.47 -22.24 -14.63
CA LEU A 240 4.73 -21.08 -14.12
C LEU A 240 3.86 -20.43 -15.20
N GLU A 241 2.77 -19.82 -14.76
CA GLU A 241 1.84 -19.05 -15.58
C GLU A 241 2.57 -17.99 -16.41
N ASP A 242 2.19 -17.82 -17.67
CA ASP A 242 2.78 -16.83 -18.58
C ASP A 242 2.49 -15.39 -18.08
N SER A 243 3.43 -14.47 -18.31
CA SER A 243 3.26 -13.05 -18.02
C SER A 243 2.25 -12.38 -18.94
N ASP A 244 2.14 -12.85 -20.19
CA ASP A 244 1.24 -12.32 -21.20
C ASP A 244 -0.14 -12.96 -21.09
N LEU A 245 -1.17 -12.17 -21.39
CA LEU A 245 -2.53 -12.68 -21.52
C LEU A 245 -2.65 -13.51 -22.80
N THR A 246 -3.44 -14.58 -22.78
CA THR A 246 -3.91 -15.23 -24.02
C THR A 246 -4.84 -14.29 -24.80
N GLU A 247 -5.12 -14.58 -26.07
CA GLU A 247 -6.05 -13.75 -26.85
C GLU A 247 -7.48 -13.82 -26.27
N GLU A 248 -7.86 -15.01 -25.78
CA GLU A 248 -9.13 -15.25 -25.11
C GLU A 248 -9.22 -14.45 -23.79
N GLU A 249 -8.21 -14.55 -22.92
CA GLU A 249 -8.15 -13.79 -21.68
C GLU A 249 -8.19 -12.27 -21.93
N TYR A 250 -7.51 -11.81 -22.98
CA TYR A 250 -7.50 -10.40 -23.36
C TYR A 250 -8.88 -9.94 -23.87
N SER A 251 -9.54 -10.73 -24.73
CA SER A 251 -10.87 -10.41 -25.24
C SER A 251 -11.89 -10.35 -24.11
N ASP A 252 -11.88 -11.35 -23.23
CA ASP A 252 -12.77 -11.40 -22.06
C ASP A 252 -12.55 -10.20 -21.14
N LEU A 253 -11.28 -9.88 -20.84
CA LEU A 253 -10.93 -8.73 -20.02
C LEU A 253 -11.43 -7.43 -20.65
N ARG A 254 -11.19 -7.24 -21.96
CA ARG A 254 -11.62 -6.06 -22.71
C ARG A 254 -13.14 -5.90 -22.62
N GLU A 255 -13.90 -6.94 -22.93
CA GLU A 255 -15.36 -6.89 -22.91
C GLU A 255 -15.91 -6.56 -21.52
N LYS A 256 -15.34 -7.17 -20.47
CA LYS A 256 -15.75 -6.89 -19.09
C LYS A 256 -15.41 -5.46 -18.66
N ILE A 257 -14.22 -4.95 -18.97
CA ILE A 257 -13.87 -3.56 -18.63
C ILE A 257 -14.78 -2.57 -19.36
N ILE A 258 -15.01 -2.78 -20.66
CA ILE A 258 -15.91 -1.91 -21.43
C ILE A 258 -17.33 -1.95 -20.85
N ARG A 259 -17.84 -3.13 -20.50
CA ARG A 259 -19.19 -3.23 -19.94
C ARG A 259 -19.28 -2.68 -18.51
N ASP A 260 -18.37 -3.07 -17.62
CA ASP A 260 -18.51 -2.87 -16.17
C ASP A 260 -17.89 -1.56 -15.69
N VAL A 261 -16.78 -1.12 -16.31
CA VAL A 261 -16.08 0.12 -15.93
C VAL A 261 -16.56 1.30 -16.77
N ILE A 262 -16.78 1.09 -18.07
CA ILE A 262 -17.15 2.18 -18.99
C ILE A 262 -18.67 2.36 -19.06
N HIS A 263 -19.43 1.27 -19.22
CA HIS A 263 -20.89 1.32 -19.32
C HIS A 263 -21.63 1.03 -17.99
N GLY A 264 -20.91 0.68 -16.92
CA GLY A 264 -21.46 0.29 -15.62
C GLY A 264 -22.26 1.39 -14.89
N THR A 265 -22.89 1.01 -13.78
CA THR A 265 -23.85 1.83 -13.03
C THR A 265 -23.21 3.08 -12.41
N ASP A 266 -23.45 4.24 -13.03
CA ASP A 266 -23.56 5.65 -12.59
C ASP A 266 -22.69 6.24 -11.45
N THR A 267 -21.89 5.47 -10.72
CA THR A 267 -21.15 5.97 -9.54
C THR A 267 -19.86 6.73 -9.93
N PHE A 268 -19.39 6.55 -11.17
CA PHE A 268 -18.15 7.15 -11.71
C PHE A 268 -18.36 7.94 -13.01
N ARG A 269 -19.62 8.17 -13.44
CA ARG A 269 -19.92 8.97 -14.64
C ARG A 269 -19.76 10.48 -14.37
N LYS A 270 -18.52 10.93 -14.18
CA LYS A 270 -18.19 12.37 -14.22
C LYS A 270 -17.96 12.89 -15.65
N THR A 271 -17.97 11.99 -16.62
CA THR A 271 -17.90 12.27 -18.06
C THR A 271 -19.30 12.23 -18.67
N SER A 272 -19.65 13.20 -19.51
CA SER A 272 -20.95 13.17 -20.20
C SER A 272 -20.98 12.05 -21.25
N PRO A 273 -22.12 11.35 -21.45
CA PRO A 273 -22.23 10.32 -22.48
C PRO A 273 -21.83 10.81 -23.88
N GLN A 274 -22.14 12.08 -24.20
CA GLN A 274 -21.79 12.69 -25.49
C GLN A 274 -20.28 12.90 -25.65
N GLU A 275 -19.57 13.29 -24.59
CA GLU A 275 -18.11 13.41 -24.64
C GLU A 275 -17.46 12.05 -24.84
N PHE A 276 -17.98 11.02 -24.17
CA PHE A 276 -17.48 9.66 -24.33
C PHE A 276 -17.73 9.11 -25.73
N GLU A 277 -18.93 9.30 -26.30
CA GLU A 277 -19.24 8.89 -27.68
C GLU A 277 -18.35 9.60 -28.70
N ALA A 278 -18.09 10.91 -28.50
CA ALA A 278 -17.15 11.66 -29.33
C ALA A 278 -15.73 11.09 -29.24
N PHE A 279 -15.31 10.64 -28.04
CA PHE A 279 -14.04 9.96 -27.86
C PHE A 279 -13.99 8.59 -28.55
N GLN A 280 -15.03 7.77 -28.40
CA GLN A 280 -15.11 6.46 -29.05
C GLN A 280 -14.95 6.60 -30.56
N THR A 281 -15.71 7.52 -31.15
CA THR A 281 -15.63 7.87 -32.58
C THR A 281 -14.23 8.36 -32.95
N PHE A 282 -13.60 9.18 -32.09
CA PHE A 282 -12.25 9.68 -32.33
C PHE A 282 -11.23 8.55 -32.39
N VAL A 283 -11.29 7.60 -31.44
CA VAL A 283 -10.39 6.46 -31.32
C VAL A 283 -10.60 5.52 -32.50
N GLU A 284 -11.82 5.07 -32.75
CA GLU A 284 -12.15 4.07 -33.79
C GLU A 284 -11.68 4.49 -35.19
N ASN A 285 -11.79 5.78 -35.51
CA ASN A 285 -11.32 6.32 -36.80
C ASN A 285 -9.79 6.42 -36.92
N ARG A 286 -9.04 6.18 -35.83
CA ARG A 286 -7.58 6.39 -35.76
C ARG A 286 -6.81 5.17 -35.26
N LEU A 287 -7.47 4.06 -34.90
CA LEU A 287 -6.78 2.84 -34.49
C LEU A 287 -5.82 2.31 -35.59
N PRO A 288 -4.81 1.50 -35.22
CA PRO A 288 -4.35 1.24 -33.86
C PRO A 288 -3.36 2.30 -33.36
N PHE A 289 -3.33 2.51 -32.04
CA PHE A 289 -2.26 3.26 -31.37
C PHE A 289 -1.25 2.29 -30.74
N ASP A 290 0.04 2.64 -30.78
CA ASP A 290 1.08 1.87 -30.11
C ASP A 290 1.17 2.24 -28.62
N ILE A 291 0.94 3.52 -28.29
CA ILE A 291 1.06 4.04 -26.92
C ILE A 291 -0.02 5.10 -26.64
N VAL A 292 -0.77 4.93 -25.55
CA VAL A 292 -1.70 5.94 -25.02
C VAL A 292 -1.09 6.63 -23.79
N ILE A 293 -1.08 7.95 -23.77
CA ILE A 293 -0.39 8.77 -22.77
C ILE A 293 -1.44 9.57 -21.98
N ASP A 294 -1.47 9.38 -20.66
CA ASP A 294 -2.17 10.26 -19.74
C ASP A 294 -1.38 11.57 -19.61
N GLY A 295 -1.78 12.56 -20.41
CA GLY A 295 -1.04 13.81 -20.58
C GLY A 295 -0.97 14.63 -19.31
N LEU A 296 -2.02 14.63 -18.49
CA LEU A 296 -2.04 15.38 -17.24
C LEU A 296 -1.09 14.73 -16.23
N ASN A 297 -1.20 13.42 -16.01
CA ASN A 297 -0.34 12.69 -15.08
C ASN A 297 1.15 12.82 -15.45
N VAL A 298 1.47 12.67 -16.74
CA VAL A 298 2.83 12.84 -17.28
C VAL A 298 3.32 14.27 -17.12
N SER A 299 2.46 15.28 -17.28
CA SER A 299 2.86 16.68 -17.12
C SER A 299 3.31 17.04 -15.70
N HIS A 300 2.85 16.30 -14.69
CA HIS A 300 3.19 16.48 -13.27
C HIS A 300 4.42 15.66 -12.82
N ILE A 301 5.13 14.99 -13.75
CA ILE A 301 6.25 14.10 -13.42
C ILE A 301 7.34 14.79 -12.59
N LYS A 302 7.70 16.02 -12.96
CA LYS A 302 8.66 16.88 -12.25
C LYS A 302 7.96 18.17 -11.82
N PRO A 303 7.65 18.34 -10.52
CA PRO A 303 6.86 19.49 -10.06
C PRO A 303 7.57 20.84 -10.22
N ARG A 304 8.91 20.84 -10.36
CA ARG A 304 9.71 22.06 -10.58
C ARG A 304 9.89 22.44 -12.05
N LYS A 305 9.50 21.58 -12.99
CA LYS A 305 9.60 21.84 -14.44
C LYS A 305 8.20 22.21 -14.96
N MET A 306 8.14 23.02 -16.01
CA MET A 306 6.89 23.40 -16.64
C MET A 306 6.14 22.17 -17.16
N GLN A 307 4.83 22.14 -16.94
CA GLN A 307 3.97 20.99 -17.27
C GLN A 307 4.04 20.60 -18.75
N CYS A 308 3.93 21.57 -19.67
CA CYS A 308 4.00 21.29 -21.10
C CYS A 308 5.38 20.77 -21.54
N GLU A 309 6.46 21.18 -20.87
CA GLU A 309 7.81 20.67 -21.18
C GLU A 309 8.01 19.24 -20.66
N ASN A 310 7.45 18.89 -19.50
CA ASN A 310 7.45 17.51 -19.02
C ASN A 310 6.75 16.58 -20.01
N LEU A 311 5.58 16.99 -20.51
CA LEU A 311 4.82 16.23 -21.49
C LEU A 311 5.55 16.16 -22.84
N PHE A 312 6.12 17.28 -23.29
CA PHE A 312 6.89 17.35 -24.54
C PHE A 312 8.07 16.39 -24.56
N ASP A 313 8.85 16.35 -23.48
CA ASP A 313 9.96 15.42 -23.35
C ASP A 313 9.49 13.96 -23.49
N ALA A 314 8.37 13.61 -22.83
CA ALA A 314 7.81 12.26 -22.88
C ALA A 314 7.29 11.89 -24.28
N VAL A 315 6.53 12.78 -24.93
CA VAL A 315 6.02 12.59 -26.30
C VAL A 315 7.17 12.42 -27.28
N ASN A 316 8.18 13.30 -27.23
CA ASN A 316 9.35 13.18 -28.10
C ASN A 316 10.13 11.90 -27.91
N PHE A 317 10.23 11.45 -26.67
CA PHE A 317 10.92 10.20 -26.37
C PHE A 317 10.17 8.99 -26.92
N LEU A 318 8.84 8.94 -26.70
CA LEU A 318 8.00 7.81 -27.11
C LEU A 318 7.72 7.78 -28.61
N ALA A 319 7.76 8.93 -29.29
CA ALA A 319 7.60 9.03 -30.73
C ALA A 319 8.82 8.48 -31.52
N LYS A 320 9.96 8.25 -30.84
CA LYS A 320 11.14 7.65 -31.46
C LYS A 320 10.79 6.26 -31.99
N GLY A 321 11.18 5.98 -33.23
CA GLY A 321 10.85 4.71 -33.89
C GLY A 321 9.49 4.70 -34.61
N ASN A 322 8.89 5.88 -34.84
CA ASN A 322 7.61 6.06 -35.56
C ASN A 322 6.40 5.40 -34.88
N ALA A 323 6.41 5.29 -33.55
CA ALA A 323 5.26 4.80 -32.80
C ALA A 323 4.06 5.75 -32.93
N ARG A 324 2.86 5.21 -33.13
CA ARG A 324 1.60 5.95 -33.14
C ARG A 324 1.16 6.25 -31.71
N LEU A 325 1.17 7.53 -31.35
CA LEU A 325 0.86 7.99 -30.01
C LEU A 325 -0.52 8.64 -29.95
N LEU A 326 -1.27 8.35 -28.88
CA LEU A 326 -2.43 9.13 -28.45
C LEU A 326 -2.13 9.80 -27.12
N VAL A 327 -2.27 11.12 -27.04
CA VAL A 327 -2.18 11.87 -25.79
C VAL A 327 -3.58 12.30 -25.34
N LEU A 328 -3.95 11.88 -24.15
CA LEU A 328 -5.17 12.32 -23.47
C LEU A 328 -4.85 13.58 -22.67
N GLY A 329 -5.49 14.68 -23.04
CA GLY A 329 -5.31 15.98 -22.41
C GLY A 329 -6.63 16.59 -21.95
N ARG A 330 -6.54 17.79 -21.39
CA ARG A 330 -7.67 18.58 -20.91
C ARG A 330 -7.77 19.89 -21.66
N LYS A 331 -8.98 20.41 -21.84
CA LYS A 331 -9.20 21.66 -22.58
C LYS A 331 -8.39 22.85 -22.06
N HIS A 332 -8.12 22.94 -20.74
CA HIS A 332 -7.27 23.99 -20.19
C HIS A 332 -5.81 23.95 -20.71
N MET A 333 -5.32 22.81 -21.18
CA MET A 333 -3.97 22.67 -21.74
C MET A 333 -3.83 23.43 -23.08
N LEU A 334 -4.94 23.75 -23.75
CA LEU A 334 -4.97 24.57 -24.95
C LEU A 334 -4.86 26.08 -24.63
N THR A 335 -5.15 26.48 -23.39
CA THR A 335 -5.09 27.87 -22.95
C THR A 335 -3.64 28.25 -22.62
N ASN A 336 -3.14 29.30 -23.27
CA ASN A 336 -1.78 29.78 -23.04
C ASN A 336 -1.63 30.29 -21.59
N SER A 337 -0.70 29.72 -20.84
CA SER A 337 -0.50 30.01 -19.41
C SER A 337 1.00 29.94 -19.04
N SER A 338 1.32 30.06 -17.75
CA SER A 338 2.68 29.83 -17.24
C SER A 338 3.13 28.38 -17.46
N ASN A 339 2.20 27.43 -17.40
CA ASN A 339 2.49 26.00 -17.52
C ASN A 339 2.26 25.41 -18.92
N TRP A 340 1.44 26.04 -19.75
CA TRP A 340 1.06 25.56 -21.09
C TRP A 340 1.38 26.61 -22.16
N LYS A 341 2.30 26.29 -23.06
CA LYS A 341 2.71 27.18 -24.17
C LYS A 341 2.16 26.67 -25.50
N ARG A 342 1.49 27.55 -26.24
CA ARG A 342 0.86 27.21 -27.54
C ARG A 342 1.87 26.67 -28.58
N GLY A 343 3.08 27.21 -28.60
CA GLY A 343 4.14 26.75 -29.51
C GLY A 343 4.55 25.29 -29.27
N ILE A 344 4.79 24.94 -28.01
CA ILE A 344 5.17 23.58 -27.61
C ILE A 344 4.00 22.61 -27.86
N MET A 345 2.76 23.01 -27.55
CA MET A 345 1.58 22.18 -27.81
C MET A 345 1.43 21.85 -29.29
N LYS A 346 1.57 22.85 -30.18
CA LYS A 346 1.50 22.64 -31.62
C LYS A 346 2.58 21.69 -32.11
N GLU A 347 3.79 21.76 -31.54
CA GLU A 347 4.87 20.84 -31.90
C GLU A 347 4.54 19.40 -31.48
N MET A 348 3.97 19.19 -30.29
CA MET A 348 3.54 17.86 -29.85
C MET A 348 2.44 17.29 -30.73
N GLN A 349 1.46 18.11 -31.14
CA GLN A 349 0.35 17.70 -32.00
C GLN A 349 0.79 17.27 -33.41
N ASN A 350 2.01 17.65 -33.84
CA ASN A 350 2.59 17.14 -35.08
C ASN A 350 3.20 15.73 -34.94
N LYS A 351 3.39 15.25 -33.70
CA LYS A 351 4.07 13.99 -33.37
C LYS A 351 3.14 12.95 -32.75
N ALA A 352 1.97 13.36 -32.28
CA ALA A 352 0.99 12.51 -31.63
C ALA A 352 -0.42 13.01 -31.90
N ASP A 353 -1.39 12.09 -31.91
CA ASP A 353 -2.80 12.44 -31.86
C ASP A 353 -3.15 12.94 -30.45
N PHE A 354 -4.00 13.98 -30.37
CA PHE A 354 -4.45 14.53 -29.09
C PHE A 354 -5.96 14.49 -29.00
N PHE A 355 -6.47 14.01 -27.87
CA PHE A 355 -7.86 14.18 -27.47
C PHE A 355 -7.92 15.05 -26.21
N PHE A 356 -8.70 16.14 -26.25
CA PHE A 356 -8.83 17.06 -25.12
C PHE A 356 -10.21 16.94 -24.47
N ALA A 357 -10.28 16.22 -23.35
CA ALA A 357 -11.48 16.09 -22.54
C ALA A 357 -11.77 17.38 -21.74
N GLU A 358 -13.00 17.53 -21.28
CA GLU A 358 -13.42 18.54 -20.33
C GLU A 358 -12.59 18.46 -19.04
N ASN A 359 -12.43 19.59 -18.36
CA ASN A 359 -11.56 19.65 -17.16
C ASN A 359 -12.12 18.90 -15.95
N ILE A 360 -13.39 18.49 -15.99
CA ILE A 360 -14.11 17.82 -14.89
C ILE A 360 -14.19 16.30 -15.05
N SER A 361 -13.88 15.78 -16.24
CA SER A 361 -13.98 14.35 -16.58
C SER A 361 -12.95 13.51 -15.82
N GLU A 362 -13.10 12.19 -15.75
CA GLU A 362 -12.04 11.30 -15.22
C GLU A 362 -11.25 10.67 -16.37
N ASP A 363 -9.91 10.74 -16.31
CA ASP A 363 -9.02 10.37 -17.44
C ASP A 363 -8.90 8.86 -17.63
N ASP A 364 -9.08 8.09 -16.57
CA ASP A 364 -8.80 6.66 -16.55
C ASP A 364 -9.70 5.86 -17.50
N ALA A 365 -10.98 6.24 -17.66
CA ALA A 365 -11.90 5.56 -18.57
C ALA A 365 -11.47 5.71 -20.04
N PHE A 366 -11.03 6.92 -20.42
CA PHE A 366 -10.51 7.20 -21.76
C PHE A 366 -9.21 6.44 -22.02
N LEU A 367 -8.31 6.42 -21.02
CA LEU A 367 -7.03 5.71 -21.09
C LEU A 367 -7.25 4.20 -21.27
N LEU A 368 -8.10 3.60 -20.44
CA LEU A 368 -8.43 2.18 -20.50
C LEU A 368 -9.07 1.82 -21.85
N TYR A 369 -10.07 2.60 -22.30
CA TYR A 369 -10.74 2.34 -23.57
C TYR A 369 -9.78 2.35 -24.75
N ALA A 370 -9.03 3.44 -24.93
CA ALA A 370 -8.15 3.58 -26.08
C ALA A 370 -7.05 2.52 -26.11
N THR A 371 -6.51 2.15 -24.94
CA THR A 371 -5.47 1.13 -24.85
C THR A 371 -6.03 -0.25 -25.18
N LEU A 372 -7.15 -0.63 -24.56
CA LEU A 372 -7.77 -1.94 -24.78
C LEU A 372 -8.26 -2.12 -26.22
N GLN A 373 -8.82 -1.06 -26.82
CA GLN A 373 -9.35 -1.07 -28.17
C GLN A 373 -8.24 -1.07 -29.24
N SER A 374 -7.07 -0.50 -28.94
CA SER A 374 -5.89 -0.58 -29.82
C SER A 374 -5.31 -1.99 -29.90
N GLY A 375 -5.54 -2.81 -28.87
CA GLY A 375 -5.18 -4.23 -28.84
C GLY A 375 -3.96 -4.53 -27.97
N LYS A 376 -3.64 -5.82 -27.86
CA LYS A 376 -2.64 -6.36 -26.91
C LYS A 376 -1.21 -5.83 -27.06
N HIS A 377 -0.87 -5.21 -28.19
CA HIS A 377 0.43 -4.58 -28.39
C HIS A 377 0.51 -3.17 -27.75
N CYS A 378 -0.64 -2.53 -27.54
CA CYS A 378 -0.72 -1.14 -27.14
C CYS A 378 -0.27 -0.97 -25.68
N LYS A 379 0.63 -0.03 -25.44
CA LYS A 379 1.07 0.33 -24.08
C LYS A 379 0.38 1.60 -23.62
N PHE A 380 0.41 1.85 -22.31
CA PHE A 380 -0.10 3.09 -21.77
C PHE A 380 0.83 3.71 -20.74
N VAL A 381 0.77 5.02 -20.60
CA VAL A 381 1.61 5.78 -19.69
C VAL A 381 0.73 6.52 -18.69
N THR A 382 0.82 6.14 -17.42
CA THR A 382 0.29 6.90 -16.28
C THR A 382 1.04 6.50 -15.02
N ARG A 383 1.12 7.38 -14.02
CA ARG A 383 1.55 7.05 -12.66
C ARG A 383 0.41 6.56 -11.79
N ASP A 384 -0.84 6.68 -12.24
CA ASP A 384 -1.97 6.24 -11.45
C ASP A 384 -2.00 4.71 -11.39
N PHE A 385 -2.34 4.21 -10.20
CA PHE A 385 -2.40 2.79 -9.92
C PHE A 385 -3.74 2.15 -10.38
N LEU A 386 -4.63 2.97 -10.96
CA LEU A 386 -5.98 2.62 -11.42
C LEU A 386 -6.77 1.88 -10.33
N ARG A 387 -6.65 2.35 -9.07
CA ARG A 387 -7.19 1.64 -7.89
C ARG A 387 -8.72 1.68 -7.85
N ASP A 388 -9.31 2.77 -8.29
CA ASP A 388 -10.76 2.98 -8.22
C ASP A 388 -11.49 2.11 -9.28
N HIS A 389 -10.88 1.88 -10.44
CA HIS A 389 -11.39 0.98 -11.48
C HIS A 389 -11.34 -0.50 -11.09
N LYS A 390 -10.39 -0.89 -10.22
CA LYS A 390 -10.38 -2.23 -9.61
C LYS A 390 -11.63 -2.45 -8.75
N ALA A 391 -12.14 -1.42 -8.08
CA ALA A 391 -13.32 -1.53 -7.23
C ALA A 391 -14.60 -1.80 -8.03
N CYS A 392 -14.64 -1.38 -9.30
CA CYS A 392 -15.74 -1.67 -10.23
C CYS A 392 -15.74 -3.13 -10.73
N LEU A 393 -14.61 -3.83 -10.64
CA LEU A 393 -14.50 -5.23 -11.06
C LEU A 393 -14.85 -6.16 -9.90
N THR A 394 -16.05 -6.75 -9.94
CA THR A 394 -16.58 -7.54 -8.83
C THR A 394 -16.00 -8.96 -8.75
N ASP A 395 -15.58 -9.55 -9.87
CA ASP A 395 -15.05 -10.92 -9.90
C ASP A 395 -13.51 -10.99 -9.77
N SER A 396 -13.02 -11.98 -9.02
CA SER A 396 -11.59 -12.16 -8.72
C SER A 396 -10.74 -12.46 -9.95
N LEU A 397 -11.29 -13.19 -10.93
CA LEU A 397 -10.60 -13.53 -12.16
C LEU A 397 -10.31 -12.27 -12.98
N THR A 398 -11.31 -11.41 -13.22
CA THR A 398 -11.13 -10.16 -13.97
C THR A 398 -10.20 -9.20 -13.24
N ARG A 399 -10.27 -9.11 -11.91
CA ARG A 399 -9.28 -8.32 -11.13
C ARG A 399 -7.85 -8.85 -11.33
N HIS A 400 -7.67 -10.17 -11.39
CA HIS A 400 -6.36 -10.78 -11.65
C HIS A 400 -5.88 -10.50 -13.09
N LEU A 401 -6.73 -10.73 -14.10
CA LEU A 401 -6.43 -10.46 -15.51
C LEU A 401 -6.14 -8.97 -15.75
N PHE A 402 -6.89 -8.06 -15.14
CA PHE A 402 -6.63 -6.62 -15.21
C PHE A 402 -5.24 -6.25 -14.69
N ARG A 403 -4.83 -6.83 -13.55
CA ARG A 403 -3.49 -6.60 -13.01
C ARG A 403 -2.42 -7.19 -13.94
N LYS A 404 -2.66 -8.37 -14.51
CA LYS A 404 -1.76 -9.00 -15.49
C LYS A 404 -1.59 -8.15 -16.74
N TRP A 405 -2.70 -7.65 -17.29
CA TRP A 405 -2.72 -6.66 -18.36
C TRP A 405 -1.94 -5.39 -17.99
N GLN A 406 -2.26 -4.77 -16.85
CA GLN A 406 -1.58 -3.56 -16.36
C GLN A 406 -0.07 -3.76 -16.27
N ARG A 407 0.41 -4.91 -15.76
CA ARG A 407 1.85 -5.25 -15.73
C ARG A 407 2.45 -5.35 -17.12
N GLY A 408 1.70 -5.93 -18.06
CA GLY A 408 2.06 -6.08 -19.48
C GLY A 408 2.19 -4.77 -20.24
N HIS A 409 1.33 -3.79 -19.92
CA HIS A 409 1.02 -2.68 -20.82
C HIS A 409 1.37 -1.31 -20.21
N GLN A 410 1.52 -1.16 -18.88
CA GLN A 410 1.84 0.11 -18.23
C GLN A 410 3.33 0.47 -18.31
N ILE A 411 3.62 1.69 -18.76
CA ILE A 411 4.94 2.34 -18.74
C ILE A 411 4.93 3.38 -17.62
N VAL A 412 5.91 3.31 -16.71
CA VAL A 412 6.00 4.19 -15.53
C VAL A 412 7.24 5.09 -15.62
N PHE A 413 7.03 6.41 -15.53
CA PHE A 413 8.12 7.40 -15.54
C PHE A 413 8.59 7.78 -14.12
N SER A 414 9.86 7.50 -13.81
CA SER A 414 10.53 7.95 -12.57
C SER A 414 11.52 9.10 -12.83
N PRO A 415 11.53 10.17 -12.01
CA PRO A 415 12.50 11.26 -12.15
C PRO A 415 13.92 10.79 -11.76
N SER A 416 14.95 11.30 -12.44
CA SER A 416 16.35 11.05 -12.08
C SER A 416 16.68 11.63 -10.70
N ALA A 417 17.58 10.97 -9.97
CA ALA A 417 18.08 11.42 -8.67
C ALA A 417 18.80 12.78 -8.72
N GLU A 418 19.27 13.22 -9.90
CA GLU A 418 20.02 14.47 -10.07
C GLU A 418 19.15 15.67 -10.53
N GLY A 419 17.85 15.48 -10.76
CA GLY A 419 16.91 16.57 -11.08
C GLY A 419 17.09 17.26 -12.44
N LYS A 420 18.26 17.16 -13.09
CA LYS A 420 18.62 17.92 -14.30
C LYS A 420 18.01 17.40 -15.61
N HIS A 421 17.74 16.10 -15.73
CA HIS A 421 17.09 15.50 -16.92
C HIS A 421 15.97 14.54 -16.53
N ILE A 422 14.91 14.40 -17.33
CA ILE A 422 14.12 13.17 -17.26
C ILE A 422 15.10 12.09 -17.73
N THR A 423 15.49 11.16 -16.86
CA THR A 423 16.29 10.00 -17.30
C THR A 423 15.38 9.12 -18.12
N PHE A 424 15.36 9.39 -19.41
CA PHE A 424 15.10 8.40 -20.42
C PHE A 424 16.37 7.58 -20.53
N LEU A 425 16.42 6.39 -19.93
CA LEU A 425 17.55 5.49 -20.12
C LEU A 425 17.47 4.90 -21.53
N VAL A 426 17.93 5.68 -22.50
CA VAL A 426 17.84 5.40 -23.94
C VAL A 426 18.23 3.96 -24.27
N ILE A 427 17.29 3.35 -24.98
CA ILE A 427 17.34 2.13 -25.79
C ILE A 427 18.51 2.21 -26.77
N GLU A 428 19.75 1.86 -26.41
CA GLU A 428 20.83 1.84 -27.44
C GLU A 428 21.90 0.75 -27.31
N LYS A 429 21.78 -0.19 -26.37
CA LYS A 429 22.54 -1.45 -26.41
C LYS A 429 21.62 -2.60 -26.06
N MET A 430 20.93 -3.15 -27.06
CA MET A 430 19.89 -4.19 -26.92
C MET A 430 18.92 -3.92 -25.75
N PHE A 431 17.96 -3.01 -25.95
CA PHE A 431 16.75 -2.89 -25.11
C PHE A 431 16.93 -2.83 -23.59
N LEU A 432 18.09 -2.38 -23.07
CA LEU A 432 18.36 -2.39 -21.64
C LEU A 432 18.30 -1.00 -21.01
N SER A 433 17.19 -0.81 -20.27
CA SER A 433 17.07 -0.08 -19.00
C SER A 433 16.42 1.30 -18.94
N VAL A 434 15.56 1.68 -19.90
CA VAL A 434 14.40 2.54 -19.52
C VAL A 434 13.56 1.76 -18.49
N PHE A 435 12.90 2.42 -17.53
CA PHE A 435 11.80 1.85 -16.73
C PHE A 435 10.55 1.55 -17.59
N ILE A 436 10.75 0.94 -18.76
CA ILE A 436 9.75 0.17 -19.49
C ILE A 436 10.01 -1.25 -19.01
N GLN A 437 9.07 -1.86 -18.26
CA GLN A 437 9.07 -3.28 -17.87
C GLN A 437 10.44 -3.93 -17.60
N GLN A 438 10.70 -4.24 -16.33
CA GLN A 438 11.75 -5.18 -15.92
C GLN A 438 11.87 -6.36 -16.90
N PRO A 439 13.07 -6.94 -17.13
CA PRO A 439 13.25 -8.01 -18.13
C PRO A 439 12.10 -8.99 -17.97
N ALA A 440 11.22 -9.02 -18.97
CA ALA A 440 9.99 -9.78 -18.90
C ALA A 440 10.40 -11.23 -18.74
N PHE A 441 10.41 -11.71 -17.49
CA PHE A 441 10.38 -13.14 -17.26
C PHE A 441 9.20 -13.63 -18.09
N ARG A 442 9.37 -14.74 -18.81
CA ARG A 442 8.28 -15.37 -19.58
C ARG A 442 7.20 -15.97 -18.68
N TYR A 443 7.13 -15.52 -17.43
CA TYR A 443 6.26 -16.02 -16.40
C TYR A 443 5.85 -14.90 -15.46
N ASP A 444 4.63 -14.98 -14.97
CA ASP A 444 4.04 -14.00 -14.07
C ASP A 444 4.57 -14.16 -12.65
N CYS A 445 5.29 -13.16 -12.15
CA CYS A 445 5.85 -13.20 -10.80
C CYS A 445 4.79 -12.80 -9.76
N VAL A 446 3.88 -13.72 -9.49
CA VAL A 446 2.84 -13.63 -8.46
C VAL A 446 2.74 -14.96 -7.71
N VAL A 447 1.93 -15.03 -6.65
CA VAL A 447 1.62 -16.32 -6.03
C VAL A 447 0.81 -17.18 -7.01
N GLN A 448 1.26 -18.40 -7.28
CA GLN A 448 0.60 -19.34 -8.19
C GLN A 448 0.26 -20.65 -7.49
N THR A 449 -0.83 -21.31 -7.88
CA THR A 449 -1.24 -22.59 -7.32
C THR A 449 -1.97 -23.47 -8.32
N THR A 450 -1.77 -24.78 -8.23
CA THR A 450 -2.51 -25.83 -8.95
C THR A 450 -3.53 -26.53 -8.04
N GLY A 451 -3.72 -26.05 -6.81
CA GLY A 451 -4.47 -26.72 -5.75
C GLY A 451 -3.57 -27.61 -4.88
N ASP A 452 -2.78 -28.49 -5.51
CA ASP A 452 -1.82 -29.40 -4.86
C ASP A 452 -0.38 -28.85 -4.79
N THR A 453 -0.11 -27.72 -5.44
CA THR A 453 1.16 -26.99 -5.33
C THR A 453 0.96 -25.50 -5.15
N TRP A 454 1.92 -24.83 -4.49
CA TRP A 454 1.99 -23.39 -4.35
C TRP A 454 3.39 -22.89 -4.71
N HIS A 455 3.46 -21.83 -5.51
CA HIS A 455 4.68 -21.12 -5.86
C HIS A 455 4.58 -19.69 -5.37
N ILE A 456 5.41 -19.32 -4.39
CA ILE A 456 5.32 -18.04 -3.69
C ILE A 456 6.62 -17.26 -3.91
N PRO A 457 6.62 -16.17 -4.70
CA PRO A 457 7.78 -15.32 -4.88
C PRO A 457 8.07 -14.51 -3.62
N TYR A 458 9.34 -14.32 -3.25
CA TYR A 458 9.71 -13.59 -2.02
C TYR A 458 11.00 -12.78 -2.14
N LYS A 459 11.13 -11.73 -1.34
CA LYS A 459 12.32 -10.86 -1.28
C LYS A 459 13.19 -11.14 -0.04
N ASP A 460 14.51 -10.95 -0.17
CA ASP A 460 15.42 -11.16 0.97
C ASP A 460 15.34 -10.05 2.03
N ILE A 461 15.10 -8.81 1.61
CA ILE A 461 15.13 -7.62 2.47
C ILE A 461 13.71 -7.04 2.59
N PHE A 462 13.39 -6.54 3.78
CA PHE A 462 12.22 -5.70 4.01
C PHE A 462 12.47 -4.33 3.36
N GLU A 463 11.89 -4.09 2.19
CA GLU A 463 11.93 -2.78 1.54
C GLU A 463 10.61 -2.08 1.81
N GLU A 464 10.58 -1.11 2.75
CA GLU A 464 9.39 -0.27 3.03
C GLU A 464 8.94 0.54 1.82
N LYS A 465 9.85 0.77 0.88
CA LYS A 465 9.58 1.42 -0.41
C LYS A 465 9.39 0.35 -1.47
N TYR A 466 8.41 0.54 -2.35
CA TYR A 466 8.22 -0.25 -3.57
C TYR A 466 9.53 -0.31 -4.37
N SER A 467 10.35 -1.31 -4.08
CA SER A 467 11.49 -1.65 -4.91
C SER A 467 10.95 -2.38 -6.11
N TYR A 468 11.15 -1.77 -7.26
CA TYR A 468 10.68 -2.30 -8.52
C TYR A 468 11.24 -3.70 -8.80
N LYS A 469 12.38 -4.10 -8.20
CA LYS A 469 13.05 -5.39 -8.45
C LYS A 469 12.13 -6.58 -8.12
N ILE A 470 11.73 -7.31 -9.17
CA ILE A 470 10.98 -8.55 -9.10
C ILE A 470 11.86 -9.65 -8.48
N PRO A 471 11.35 -10.46 -7.53
CA PRO A 471 12.11 -11.53 -6.91
C PRO A 471 12.37 -12.70 -7.87
N LYS A 472 13.63 -13.15 -7.93
CA LYS A 472 14.00 -14.44 -8.56
C LYS A 472 13.86 -15.63 -7.63
N LYS A 473 13.62 -15.37 -6.35
CA LYS A 473 13.52 -16.35 -5.27
C LYS A 473 12.07 -16.75 -5.03
N TRP A 474 11.85 -18.05 -4.93
CA TRP A 474 10.53 -18.66 -4.82
C TRP A 474 10.52 -19.72 -3.73
N LEU A 475 9.38 -19.89 -3.09
CA LEU A 475 9.05 -21.05 -2.28
C LEU A 475 8.12 -21.94 -3.12
N CYS A 476 8.56 -23.17 -3.41
CA CYS A 476 7.74 -24.21 -4.01
C CYS A 476 7.23 -25.14 -2.89
N ILE A 477 5.92 -25.21 -2.71
CA ILE A 477 5.26 -26.08 -1.73
C ILE A 477 4.45 -27.11 -2.52
N GLN A 478 4.60 -28.39 -2.18
CA GLN A 478 3.89 -29.47 -2.84
C GLN A 478 3.24 -30.39 -1.82
N GLN A 479 2.03 -30.82 -2.11
CA GLN A 479 1.36 -31.90 -1.40
C GLN A 479 1.91 -33.24 -1.93
N LYS A 480 2.32 -34.15 -1.02
CA LYS A 480 2.87 -35.47 -1.38
C LYS A 480 1.92 -36.62 -1.07
#